data_AF-A0A3A0BTB5-F1
#
_entry.id   AF-A0A3A0BTB5-F1
#
_cell.length_a   1.000
_cell.length_b   1.000
_cell.length_c   1.000
_cell.angle_alpha   90.00
_cell.angle_beta   90.00
_cell.angle_gamma   90.00
#
_symmetry.space_group_name_H-M   'P 1'
#
loop_
_entity.id
_entity.type
_entity.pdbx_description
1 polymer ?
#
loop_
_entity_poly.entity_id
_entity_poly.type
_entity_poly.pdbx_seq_one_letter_code
_entity_poly.pdbx_strand_id
1 'polypeptide(L)'
;MNTHESNSRKWLHRFALLVVGATFILIFIGGLVTSTDSGLSVPDWPTTYGHFMFSFPLSQMVGGILYEHGHRMVATIVGMLTMILAIWLWRVEPRAWVRRLGYAALVAVILQGILGGLTVLFLLPTAISVAHGTLAQLFFCLTICLALFTSPEWLKPRVRTDDVQRPSLQTLTIITTALVLLQLILGAVMRHTKSGLAIPDFPLAFGEVIPPLDSPQIVIHFAHRVGALLVTASIVWTVVRIFRKHRE
;
A
#
# COMPACT_ATOMS: atom_id res chain seq x y z
N MET A 1 -4.36 -13.05 -33.65
CA MET A 1 -4.29 -13.41 -32.22
C MET A 1 -5.27 -14.55 -31.98
N ASN A 2 -4.80 -15.72 -31.55
CA ASN A 2 -5.67 -16.88 -31.37
C ASN A 2 -6.71 -16.60 -30.27
N THR A 3 -7.92 -17.14 -30.42
CA THR A 3 -9.03 -17.00 -29.46
C THR A 3 -8.63 -17.42 -28.03
N HIS A 4 -7.78 -18.44 -27.91
CA HIS A 4 -7.19 -18.90 -26.65
C HIS A 4 -6.29 -17.85 -25.96
N GLU A 5 -5.44 -17.15 -26.71
CA GLU A 5 -4.58 -16.09 -26.14
C GLU A 5 -5.41 -14.89 -25.67
N SER A 6 -6.43 -14.53 -26.45
CA SER A 6 -7.37 -13.46 -26.10
C SER A 6 -8.11 -13.77 -24.79
N ASN A 7 -8.59 -15.01 -24.63
CA ASN A 7 -9.26 -15.43 -23.40
C ASN A 7 -8.29 -15.50 -22.20
N SER A 8 -7.07 -15.98 -22.40
CA SER A 8 -6.05 -16.02 -21.33
C SER A 8 -5.72 -14.63 -20.79
N ARG A 9 -5.59 -13.63 -21.66
CA ARG A 9 -5.35 -12.23 -21.24
C ARG A 9 -6.52 -11.62 -20.45
N LYS A 10 -7.76 -11.92 -20.82
CA LYS A 10 -8.94 -11.47 -20.06
C LYS A 10 -8.96 -12.04 -18.64
N TRP A 11 -8.64 -13.33 -18.50
CA TRP A 11 -8.58 -13.99 -17.19
C TRP A 11 -7.38 -13.53 -16.36
N LEU A 12 -6.23 -13.29 -16.99
CA LEU A 12 -5.07 -12.66 -16.33
C LEU A 12 -5.44 -11.30 -15.72
N HIS A 13 -6.15 -10.45 -16.46
CA HIS A 13 -6.62 -9.16 -15.93
C HIS A 13 -7.58 -9.33 -14.75
N ARG A 14 -8.58 -10.22 -14.86
CA ARG A 14 -9.49 -10.54 -13.75
C ARG A 14 -8.76 -11.07 -12.52
N PHE A 15 -7.73 -11.88 -12.73
CA PHE A 15 -6.88 -12.37 -11.66
C PHE A 15 -6.07 -11.23 -11.02
N ALA A 16 -5.55 -10.30 -11.80
CA ALA A 16 -4.90 -9.10 -11.25
C ALA A 16 -5.87 -8.27 -10.40
N LEU A 17 -7.14 -8.11 -10.82
CA LEU A 17 -8.17 -7.46 -10.00
C LEU A 17 -8.47 -8.22 -8.71
N LEU A 18 -8.48 -9.55 -8.74
CA LEU A 18 -8.59 -10.37 -7.53
C LEU A 18 -7.42 -10.10 -6.56
N VAL A 19 -6.18 -10.03 -7.08
CA VAL A 19 -5.00 -9.72 -6.24
C VAL A 19 -5.12 -8.32 -5.64
N VAL A 20 -5.60 -7.32 -6.40
CA VAL A 20 -5.87 -5.96 -5.89
C VAL A 20 -6.89 -6.01 -4.76
N GLY A 21 -8.05 -6.66 -4.96
CA GLY A 21 -9.09 -6.78 -3.95
C GLY A 21 -8.62 -7.50 -2.68
N ALA A 22 -7.89 -8.61 -2.83
CA ALA A 22 -7.32 -9.34 -1.71
C ALA A 22 -6.27 -8.53 -0.94
N THR A 23 -5.41 -7.78 -1.66
CA THR A 23 -4.40 -6.90 -1.05
C THR A 23 -5.05 -5.73 -0.32
N PHE A 24 -6.12 -5.15 -0.87
CA PHE A 24 -6.89 -4.10 -0.23
C PHE A 24 -7.44 -4.59 1.11
N ILE A 25 -8.12 -5.75 1.12
CA ILE A 25 -8.64 -6.37 2.35
C ILE A 25 -7.51 -6.65 3.34
N LEU A 26 -6.37 -7.18 2.88
CA LEU A 26 -5.20 -7.45 3.73
C LEU A 26 -4.68 -6.20 4.46
N ILE A 27 -4.67 -5.04 3.80
CA ILE A 27 -4.25 -3.78 4.43
C ILE A 27 -5.18 -3.41 5.59
N PHE A 28 -6.50 -3.58 5.46
CA PHE A 28 -7.42 -3.35 6.58
C PHE A 28 -7.15 -4.31 7.72
N ILE A 29 -6.97 -5.60 7.43
CA ILE A 29 -6.69 -6.61 8.45
C ILE A 29 -5.37 -6.29 9.18
N GLY A 30 -4.31 -5.91 8.47
CA GLY A 30 -3.06 -5.47 9.11
C GLY A 30 -3.22 -4.18 9.93
N GLY A 31 -4.05 -3.26 9.44
CA GLY A 31 -4.47 -2.08 10.19
C GLY A 31 -5.18 -2.42 11.50
N LEU A 32 -6.02 -3.45 11.51
CA LEU A 32 -6.69 -3.93 12.73
C LEU A 32 -5.69 -4.47 13.74
N VAL A 33 -4.71 -5.29 13.34
CA VAL A 33 -3.68 -5.83 14.25
C VAL A 33 -3.00 -4.73 15.08
N THR A 34 -2.66 -3.60 14.43
CA THR A 34 -2.04 -2.48 15.14
C THR A 34 -3.06 -1.69 15.98
N SER A 35 -4.31 -1.56 15.52
CA SER A 35 -5.36 -0.82 16.27
C SER A 35 -5.89 -1.58 17.48
N THR A 36 -5.82 -2.92 17.47
CA THR A 36 -6.21 -3.78 18.60
C THR A 36 -5.02 -4.19 19.47
N ASP A 37 -3.88 -3.50 19.33
CA ASP A 37 -2.62 -3.78 20.02
C ASP A 37 -2.21 -5.27 19.99
N SER A 38 -2.57 -5.96 18.92
CA SER A 38 -2.43 -7.41 18.80
C SER A 38 -1.13 -7.85 18.15
N GLY A 39 -0.25 -6.93 17.75
CA GLY A 39 0.95 -7.23 16.94
C GLY A 39 2.06 -8.04 17.62
N LEU A 40 1.88 -8.44 18.89
CA LEU A 40 2.76 -9.33 19.65
C LEU A 40 1.97 -10.42 20.37
N SER A 41 0.77 -10.74 19.88
CA SER A 41 -0.05 -11.83 20.42
C SER A 41 0.60 -13.18 20.14
N VAL A 42 1.25 -13.34 18.99
CA VAL A 42 1.97 -14.55 18.57
C VAL A 42 3.47 -14.29 18.59
N PRO A 43 4.25 -14.92 19.50
CA PRO A 43 5.64 -14.53 19.77
C PRO A 43 6.66 -15.10 18.77
N ASP A 44 6.27 -16.05 17.93
CA ASP A 44 7.13 -16.72 16.96
C ASP A 44 6.75 -16.36 15.52
N TRP A 45 7.69 -16.54 14.59
CA TRP A 45 7.50 -16.43 13.15
C TRP A 45 8.54 -17.32 12.44
N PRO A 46 8.22 -18.03 11.35
CA PRO A 46 6.98 -18.00 10.56
C PRO A 46 5.87 -18.91 11.10
N THR A 47 6.10 -19.63 12.19
CA THR A 47 5.11 -20.49 12.86
C THR A 47 4.13 -19.67 13.72
N THR A 48 3.15 -20.35 14.33
CA THR A 48 2.28 -19.80 15.37
C THR A 48 2.24 -20.78 16.53
N TYR A 49 2.92 -20.45 17.63
CA TYR A 49 3.18 -21.33 18.77
C TYR A 49 3.76 -22.70 18.35
N GLY A 50 4.71 -22.69 17.40
CA GLY A 50 5.32 -23.90 16.86
C GLY A 50 4.45 -24.69 15.88
N HIS A 51 3.19 -24.31 15.68
CA HIS A 51 2.36 -24.87 14.61
C HIS A 51 2.73 -24.26 13.26
N PHE A 52 2.64 -25.08 12.22
CA PHE A 52 2.63 -24.58 10.85
C PHE A 52 1.42 -23.65 10.63
N MET A 53 1.57 -22.62 9.80
CA MET A 53 0.59 -21.53 9.65
C MET A 53 -0.85 -22.02 9.43
N PHE A 54 -1.06 -23.07 8.63
CA PHE A 54 -2.39 -23.58 8.30
C PHE A 54 -2.83 -24.77 9.18
N SER A 55 -2.06 -25.14 10.19
CA SER A 55 -2.39 -26.22 11.14
C SER A 55 -2.65 -25.73 12.56
N PHE A 56 -2.56 -24.42 12.82
CA PHE A 56 -2.91 -23.85 14.11
C PHE A 56 -4.42 -24.03 14.40
N PRO A 57 -4.83 -24.49 15.59
CA PRO A 57 -6.23 -24.81 15.85
C PRO A 57 -7.14 -23.58 15.82
N LEU A 58 -8.22 -23.64 15.02
CA LEU A 58 -9.21 -22.55 14.92
C LEU A 58 -9.83 -22.18 16.28
N SER A 59 -9.99 -23.14 17.19
CA SER A 59 -10.51 -22.91 18.55
C SER A 59 -9.59 -22.05 19.41
N GLN A 60 -8.31 -21.92 19.06
CA GLN A 60 -7.32 -21.09 19.75
C GLN A 60 -7.14 -19.70 19.12
N MET A 61 -7.79 -19.43 17.98
CA MET A 61 -7.81 -18.11 17.34
C MET A 61 -8.78 -17.18 18.06
N VAL A 62 -8.45 -16.78 19.29
CA VAL A 62 -9.26 -15.92 20.15
C VAL A 62 -8.49 -14.66 20.54
N GLY A 63 -9.20 -13.56 20.79
CA GLY A 63 -8.60 -12.28 21.21
C GLY A 63 -7.56 -11.76 20.21
N GLY A 64 -6.41 -11.31 20.70
CA GLY A 64 -5.33 -10.79 19.85
C GLY A 64 -4.76 -11.80 18.85
N ILE A 65 -4.77 -13.09 19.19
CA ILE A 65 -4.30 -14.17 18.30
C ILE A 65 -5.15 -14.23 17.03
N LEU A 66 -6.47 -14.02 17.14
CA LEU A 66 -7.37 -13.97 15.97
C LEU A 66 -6.92 -12.92 14.95
N TYR A 67 -6.59 -11.72 15.44
CA TYR A 67 -6.17 -10.61 14.59
C TYR A 67 -4.80 -10.88 13.97
N GLU A 68 -3.81 -11.24 14.79
CA GLU A 68 -2.44 -11.40 14.30
C GLU A 68 -2.28 -12.64 13.42
N HIS A 69 -2.74 -13.81 13.87
CA HIS A 69 -2.66 -15.02 13.08
C HIS A 69 -3.55 -14.93 11.82
N GLY A 70 -4.76 -14.36 11.95
CA GLY A 70 -5.64 -14.12 10.80
C GLY A 70 -4.97 -13.22 9.75
N HIS A 71 -4.29 -12.15 10.17
CA HIS A 71 -3.49 -11.32 9.27
C HIS A 71 -2.41 -12.12 8.56
N ARG A 72 -1.64 -12.95 9.29
CA ARG A 72 -0.57 -13.79 8.71
C ARG A 72 -1.10 -14.81 7.70
N MET A 73 -2.26 -15.42 7.97
CA MET A 73 -2.91 -16.34 7.03
C MET A 73 -3.31 -15.64 5.73
N VAL A 74 -4.00 -14.49 5.83
CA VAL A 74 -4.41 -13.71 4.64
C VAL A 74 -3.19 -13.18 3.90
N ALA A 75 -2.13 -12.75 4.59
CA ALA A 75 -0.88 -12.32 3.97
C ALA A 75 -0.23 -13.46 3.18
N THR A 76 -0.24 -14.68 3.72
CA THR A 76 0.28 -15.87 3.02
C THR A 76 -0.54 -16.16 1.76
N ILE A 77 -1.86 -16.05 1.82
CA ILE A 77 -2.75 -16.21 0.65
C ILE A 77 -2.44 -15.15 -0.42
N VAL A 78 -2.32 -13.87 -0.05
CA VAL A 78 -1.95 -12.80 -0.98
C VAL A 78 -0.57 -13.03 -1.59
N GLY A 79 0.39 -13.53 -0.82
CA GLY A 79 1.71 -13.93 -1.33
C GLY A 79 1.62 -15.02 -2.41
N MET A 80 0.82 -16.07 -2.17
CA MET A 80 0.58 -17.13 -3.16
C MET A 80 -0.12 -16.60 -4.42
N LEU A 81 -1.15 -15.77 -4.27
CA LEU A 81 -1.84 -15.14 -5.41
C LEU A 81 -0.87 -14.28 -6.23
N THR A 82 0.01 -13.54 -5.57
CA THR A 82 1.01 -12.69 -6.23
C THR A 82 2.05 -13.53 -6.98
N MET A 83 2.47 -14.66 -6.42
CA MET A 83 3.35 -15.62 -7.11
C MET A 83 2.69 -16.18 -8.37
N ILE A 84 1.43 -16.60 -8.28
CA ILE A 84 0.66 -17.07 -9.45
C ILE A 84 0.56 -15.96 -10.50
N LEU A 85 0.26 -14.72 -10.09
CA LEU A 85 0.17 -13.57 -10.99
C LEU A 85 1.50 -13.32 -11.72
N ALA A 86 2.63 -13.35 -11.00
CA ALA A 86 3.96 -13.15 -11.58
C ALA A 86 4.30 -14.23 -12.61
N ILE A 87 4.01 -15.50 -12.31
CA ILE A 87 4.22 -16.62 -13.22
C ILE A 87 3.31 -16.49 -14.45
N TRP A 88 2.04 -16.15 -14.26
CA TRP A 88 1.08 -16.00 -15.36
C TRP A 88 1.46 -14.84 -16.29
N LEU A 89 1.83 -13.68 -15.71
CA LEU A 89 2.39 -12.56 -16.46
C LEU A 89 3.60 -13.00 -17.28
N TRP A 90 4.56 -13.71 -16.68
CA TRP A 90 5.74 -14.17 -17.41
C TRP A 90 5.41 -15.03 -18.65
N ARG A 91 4.37 -15.87 -18.56
CA ARG A 91 3.95 -16.78 -19.62
C ARG A 91 3.16 -16.12 -20.75
N VAL A 92 2.33 -15.12 -20.45
CA VAL A 92 1.31 -14.61 -21.40
C VAL A 92 1.54 -13.16 -21.82
N GLU A 93 2.25 -12.37 -21.01
CA GLU A 93 2.44 -10.94 -21.26
C GLU A 93 3.66 -10.68 -22.17
N PRO A 94 3.48 -10.21 -23.41
CA PRO A 94 4.59 -9.94 -24.32
C PRO A 94 5.47 -8.77 -23.85
N ARG A 95 4.90 -7.79 -23.13
CA ARG A 95 5.62 -6.57 -22.73
C ARG A 95 6.58 -6.89 -21.58
N ALA A 96 7.88 -6.87 -21.88
CA ALA A 96 8.94 -7.17 -20.91
C ALA A 96 8.87 -6.30 -19.64
N TRP A 97 8.51 -5.03 -19.76
CA TRP A 97 8.40 -4.11 -18.62
C TRP A 97 7.26 -4.49 -17.67
N VAL A 98 6.12 -5.00 -18.17
CA VAL A 98 5.00 -5.46 -17.33
C VAL A 98 5.40 -6.75 -16.59
N ARG A 99 6.12 -7.66 -17.26
CA ARG A 99 6.68 -8.86 -16.61
C ARG A 99 7.65 -8.50 -15.47
N ARG A 100 8.52 -7.51 -15.69
CA ARG A 100 9.41 -6.98 -14.64
C ARG A 100 8.63 -6.42 -13.45
N LEU A 101 7.51 -5.74 -13.67
CA LEU A 101 6.64 -5.29 -12.58
C LEU A 101 5.99 -6.46 -11.82
N GLY A 102 5.61 -7.54 -12.51
CA GLY A 102 5.14 -8.77 -11.87
C GLY A 102 6.19 -9.39 -10.93
N TYR A 103 7.45 -9.46 -11.38
CA TYR A 103 8.56 -9.89 -10.52
C TYR A 103 8.84 -8.92 -9.37
N ALA A 104 8.78 -7.61 -9.62
CA ALA A 104 8.91 -6.61 -8.58
C ALA A 104 7.82 -6.76 -7.50
N ALA A 105 6.59 -7.10 -7.88
CA ALA A 105 5.50 -7.36 -6.94
C ALA A 105 5.77 -8.61 -6.09
N LEU A 106 6.29 -9.68 -6.72
CA LEU A 106 6.68 -10.88 -5.99
C LEU A 106 7.82 -10.61 -4.98
N VAL A 107 8.84 -9.87 -5.39
CA VAL A 107 9.93 -9.47 -4.47
C VAL A 107 9.38 -8.59 -3.35
N ALA A 108 8.54 -7.61 -3.67
CA ALA A 108 7.95 -6.72 -2.68
C ALA A 108 7.10 -7.46 -1.64
N VAL A 109 6.30 -8.47 -2.03
CA VAL A 109 5.48 -9.24 -1.07
C VAL A 109 6.34 -10.18 -0.20
N ILE A 110 7.45 -10.69 -0.72
CA ILE A 110 8.42 -11.46 0.08
C ILE A 110 9.08 -10.55 1.12
N LEU A 111 9.55 -9.37 0.71
CA LEU A 111 10.12 -8.38 1.62
C LEU A 111 9.09 -7.92 2.65
N GLN A 112 7.82 -7.80 2.28
CA GLN A 112 6.73 -7.53 3.22
C GLN A 112 6.59 -8.60 4.29
N GLY A 113 6.57 -9.89 3.90
CA GLY A 113 6.51 -11.00 4.83
C GLY A 113 7.71 -11.03 5.79
N ILE A 114 8.92 -10.77 5.27
CA ILE A 114 10.14 -10.66 6.08
C ILE A 114 10.03 -9.49 7.07
N LEU A 115 9.70 -8.28 6.61
CA LEU A 115 9.55 -7.12 7.48
C LEU A 115 8.48 -7.36 8.55
N GLY A 116 7.35 -7.97 8.19
CA GLY A 116 6.31 -8.35 9.14
C GLY A 116 6.82 -9.33 10.20
N GLY A 117 7.54 -10.37 9.81
CA GLY A 117 8.19 -11.29 10.75
C GLY A 117 9.20 -10.58 11.67
N LEU A 118 10.01 -9.68 11.12
CA LEU A 118 10.96 -8.88 11.90
C LEU A 118 10.26 -7.93 12.88
N THR A 119 9.07 -7.40 12.56
CA THR A 119 8.31 -6.60 13.52
C THR A 119 7.91 -7.39 14.75
N VAL A 120 7.63 -8.69 14.60
CA VAL A 120 7.31 -9.58 15.72
C VAL A 120 8.57 -9.94 16.50
N LEU A 121 9.60 -10.44 15.80
CA LEU A 121 10.82 -10.96 16.42
C LEU A 121 11.62 -9.88 17.17
N PHE A 122 11.54 -8.62 16.75
CA PHE A 122 12.22 -7.50 17.38
C PHE A 122 11.31 -6.60 18.24
N LEU A 123 10.09 -7.05 18.55
CA LEU A 123 9.17 -6.37 19.47
C LEU A 123 8.74 -4.95 19.00
N LEU A 124 8.24 -4.88 17.76
CA LEU A 124 7.68 -3.67 17.12
C LEU A 124 8.65 -2.47 17.01
N PRO A 125 9.89 -2.65 16.51
CA PRO A 125 10.81 -1.52 16.37
C PRO A 125 10.27 -0.55 15.32
N THR A 126 10.12 0.72 15.70
CA THR A 126 9.42 1.75 14.92
C THR A 126 9.90 1.81 13.47
N ALA A 127 11.22 1.77 13.22
CA ALA A 127 11.75 1.84 11.86
C ALA A 127 11.29 0.67 10.97
N ILE A 128 11.27 -0.56 11.50
CA ILE A 128 10.83 -1.74 10.75
C ILE A 128 9.31 -1.69 10.54
N SER A 129 8.53 -1.30 11.55
CA SER A 129 7.08 -1.19 11.43
C SER A 129 6.67 -0.11 10.43
N VAL A 130 7.35 1.04 10.42
CA VAL A 130 7.16 2.10 9.41
C VAL A 130 7.52 1.61 8.02
N ALA A 131 8.66 0.92 7.87
CA ALA A 131 9.07 0.34 6.59
C ALA A 131 8.07 -0.71 6.09
N HIS A 132 7.57 -1.58 6.98
CA HIS A 132 6.53 -2.56 6.69
C HIS A 132 5.24 -1.87 6.23
N GLY A 133 4.71 -0.92 6.98
CA GLY A 133 3.48 -0.19 6.61
C GLY A 133 3.61 0.58 5.29
N THR A 134 4.74 1.24 5.05
CA THR A 134 4.99 2.00 3.82
C THR A 134 5.11 1.07 2.61
N LEU A 135 5.90 -0.01 2.71
CA LEU A 135 6.07 -0.94 1.61
C LEU A 135 4.76 -1.70 1.30
N ALA A 136 3.88 -1.93 2.28
CA ALA A 136 2.56 -2.53 2.03
C ALA A 136 1.70 -1.66 1.10
N GLN A 137 1.73 -0.34 1.30
CA GLN A 137 1.00 0.61 0.46
C GLN A 137 1.61 0.71 -0.95
N LEU A 138 2.94 0.72 -1.05
CA LEU A 138 3.63 0.67 -2.34
C LEU A 138 3.33 -0.62 -3.11
N PHE A 139 3.29 -1.75 -2.40
CA PHE A 139 2.90 -3.03 -2.97
C PHE A 139 1.46 -2.98 -3.51
N PHE A 140 0.52 -2.39 -2.76
CA PHE A 140 -0.86 -2.20 -3.23
C PHE A 140 -0.95 -1.30 -4.47
N CYS A 141 -0.21 -0.19 -4.51
CA CYS A 141 -0.12 0.63 -5.73
C CYS A 141 0.43 -0.17 -6.92
N LEU A 142 1.41 -1.04 -6.68
CA LEU A 142 1.99 -1.91 -7.70
C LEU A 142 0.98 -2.94 -8.22
N THR A 143 0.16 -3.54 -7.37
CA THR A 143 -0.91 -4.46 -7.82
C THR A 143 -1.97 -3.73 -8.64
N ILE A 144 -2.35 -2.50 -8.26
CA ILE A 144 -3.24 -1.63 -9.05
C ILE A 144 -2.63 -1.33 -10.42
N CYS A 145 -1.35 -0.97 -10.47
CA CYS A 145 -0.63 -0.74 -11.73
C CYS A 145 -0.65 -1.98 -12.63
N LEU A 146 -0.40 -3.18 -12.08
CA LEU A 146 -0.49 -4.43 -12.83
C LEU A 146 -1.90 -4.70 -13.36
N ALA A 147 -2.94 -4.46 -12.56
CA ALA A 147 -4.32 -4.57 -13.02
C ALA A 147 -4.65 -3.56 -14.12
N LEU A 148 -4.17 -2.32 -14.00
CA LEU A 148 -4.33 -1.29 -15.02
C LEU A 148 -3.62 -1.65 -16.33
N PHE A 149 -2.36 -2.11 -16.26
CA PHE A 149 -1.57 -2.42 -17.45
C PHE A 149 -2.03 -3.68 -18.17
N THR A 150 -2.72 -4.58 -17.47
CA THR A 150 -3.38 -5.76 -18.05
C THR A 150 -4.79 -5.47 -18.56
N SER A 151 -5.35 -4.28 -18.30
CA SER A 151 -6.71 -3.93 -18.73
C SER A 151 -6.86 -3.86 -20.25
N PRO A 152 -8.05 -4.21 -20.80
CA PRO A 152 -8.35 -4.06 -22.22
C PRO A 152 -8.14 -2.63 -22.73
N GLU A 153 -8.47 -1.63 -21.92
CA GLU A 153 -8.35 -0.20 -22.24
C GLU A 153 -6.89 0.22 -22.42
N TRP A 154 -5.98 -0.31 -21.60
CA TRP A 154 -4.56 -0.01 -21.69
C TRP A 154 -3.89 -0.63 -22.94
N LEU A 155 -4.47 -1.71 -23.47
CA LEU A 155 -3.97 -2.38 -24.67
C LEU A 155 -4.36 -1.67 -25.97
N LYS A 156 -5.33 -0.73 -25.92
CA LYS A 156 -5.74 0.03 -27.11
C LYS A 156 -4.66 1.05 -27.49
N PRO A 157 -4.42 1.28 -28.80
CA PRO A 157 -3.55 2.37 -29.26
C PRO A 157 -4.01 3.70 -28.67
N ARG A 158 -3.08 4.46 -28.09
CA ARG A 158 -3.36 5.81 -27.57
C ARG A 158 -2.95 6.85 -28.58
N VAL A 159 -3.84 7.81 -28.82
CA VAL A 159 -3.47 9.09 -29.44
C VAL A 159 -2.66 9.85 -28.40
N ARG A 160 -1.41 10.16 -28.72
CA ARG A 160 -0.54 10.95 -27.87
C ARG A 160 -1.07 12.38 -27.88
N THR A 161 -1.49 12.89 -26.72
CA THR A 161 -1.86 14.30 -26.57
C THR A 161 -0.68 15.04 -25.98
N ASP A 162 -0.04 15.89 -26.78
CA ASP A 162 1.04 16.72 -26.28
C ASP A 162 0.47 17.70 -25.24
N ASP A 163 1.24 17.92 -24.16
CA ASP A 163 0.89 18.90 -23.14
C ASP A 163 1.82 20.11 -23.29
N VAL A 164 1.28 21.18 -23.86
CA VAL A 164 2.02 22.40 -24.16
C VAL A 164 2.06 23.35 -22.95
N GLN A 165 1.17 23.16 -21.97
CA GLN A 165 1.03 24.05 -20.83
C GLN A 165 2.03 23.73 -19.71
N ARG A 166 2.60 24.76 -19.06
CA ARG A 166 3.53 24.62 -17.93
C ARG A 166 2.86 24.91 -16.56
N PRO A 167 3.24 24.21 -15.47
CA PRO A 167 3.98 22.95 -15.48
C PRO A 167 3.18 21.86 -16.21
N SER A 168 3.87 20.88 -16.79
CA SER A 168 3.17 19.78 -17.49
C SER A 168 2.36 18.94 -16.49
N LEU A 169 1.28 18.33 -16.95
CA LEU A 169 0.48 17.36 -16.22
C LEU A 169 1.31 16.19 -15.73
N GLN A 170 2.33 15.78 -16.50
CA GLN A 170 3.26 14.74 -16.08
C GLN A 170 4.06 15.21 -14.85
N THR A 171 4.61 16.42 -14.89
CA THR A 171 5.34 17.02 -13.77
C THR A 171 4.43 17.14 -12.54
N LEU A 172 3.21 17.65 -12.70
CA LEU A 172 2.24 17.77 -11.60
C LEU A 172 1.86 16.41 -11.00
N THR A 173 1.68 15.39 -11.83
CA THR A 173 1.36 14.03 -11.37
C THR A 173 2.54 13.41 -10.62
N ILE A 174 3.77 13.64 -11.06
CA ILE A 174 4.99 13.18 -10.36
C ILE A 174 5.11 13.88 -9.00
N ILE A 175 4.98 15.21 -8.96
CA ILE A 175 5.05 15.99 -7.71
C ILE A 175 3.95 15.54 -6.75
N THR A 176 2.71 15.41 -7.23
CA THR A 176 1.57 14.98 -6.40
C THR A 176 1.81 13.58 -5.83
N THR A 177 2.26 12.63 -6.66
CA THR A 177 2.58 11.28 -6.20
C THR A 177 3.71 11.28 -5.17
N ALA A 178 4.75 12.09 -5.37
CA ALA A 178 5.85 12.21 -4.40
C ALA A 178 5.38 12.81 -3.07
N LEU A 179 4.55 13.85 -3.09
CA LEU A 179 3.96 14.43 -1.88
C LEU A 179 3.07 13.43 -1.14
N VAL A 180 2.24 12.67 -1.87
CA VAL A 180 1.42 11.60 -1.27
C VAL A 180 2.31 10.54 -0.62
N LEU A 181 3.40 10.13 -1.26
CA LEU A 181 4.33 9.14 -0.69
C LEU A 181 4.99 9.68 0.60
N LEU A 182 5.44 10.93 0.59
CA LEU A 182 6.00 11.57 1.80
C LEU A 182 4.96 11.65 2.92
N GLN A 183 3.71 11.99 2.58
CA GLN A 183 2.61 12.05 3.54
C GLN A 183 2.25 10.67 4.13
N LEU A 184 2.31 9.62 3.30
CA LEU A 184 2.11 8.23 3.76
C LEU A 184 3.20 7.82 4.75
N ILE A 185 4.47 8.14 4.46
CA ILE A 185 5.60 7.88 5.38
C ILE A 185 5.40 8.65 6.69
N LEU A 186 5.07 9.95 6.61
CA LEU A 186 4.77 10.76 7.80
C LEU A 186 3.62 10.17 8.63
N GLY A 187 2.56 9.69 7.96
CA GLY A 187 1.43 9.02 8.62
C GLY A 187 1.83 7.71 9.30
N ALA A 188 2.68 6.90 8.65
CA ALA A 188 3.21 5.67 9.23
C ALA A 188 4.09 5.96 10.46
N VAL A 189 4.98 6.97 10.36
CA VAL A 189 5.79 7.44 11.49
C VAL A 189 4.89 7.91 12.63
N MET A 190 3.91 8.76 12.36
CA MET A 190 2.95 9.25 13.35
C MET A 190 2.23 8.10 14.06
N ARG A 191 1.79 7.08 13.32
CA ARG A 191 1.12 5.90 13.88
C ARG A 191 2.05 5.11 14.81
N HIS A 192 3.24 4.74 14.33
CA HIS A 192 4.15 3.86 15.09
C HIS A 192 4.93 4.58 16.19
N THR A 193 4.89 5.92 16.23
CA THR A 193 5.38 6.72 17.37
C THR A 193 4.27 7.10 18.35
N LYS A 194 3.03 6.63 18.13
CA LYS A 194 1.84 6.96 18.93
C LYS A 194 1.55 8.47 19.00
N SER A 195 1.91 9.21 17.95
CA SER A 195 1.77 10.68 17.89
C SER A 195 0.38 11.16 17.45
N GLY A 196 -0.52 10.26 17.04
CA GLY A 196 -1.82 10.63 16.44
C GLY A 196 -2.77 11.43 17.33
N LEU A 197 -2.58 11.41 18.65
CA LEU A 197 -3.37 12.18 19.62
C LEU A 197 -2.56 13.29 20.31
N ALA A 198 -1.36 13.60 19.80
CA ALA A 198 -0.47 14.60 20.42
C ALA A 198 -1.02 16.04 20.37
N ILE A 199 -1.92 16.33 19.43
CA ILE A 199 -2.62 17.62 19.30
C ILE A 199 -4.11 17.30 19.43
N PRO A 200 -4.80 17.76 20.49
CA PRO A 200 -6.14 17.28 20.85
C PRO A 200 -7.27 17.98 20.09
N ASP A 201 -7.02 19.14 19.50
CA ASP A 201 -8.01 19.99 18.83
C ASP A 201 -7.81 20.03 17.30
N PHE A 202 -8.84 20.53 16.61
CA PHE A 202 -8.89 20.73 15.16
C PHE A 202 -9.86 21.89 14.84
N PRO A 203 -9.57 22.76 13.86
CA PRO A 203 -8.43 22.74 12.94
C PRO A 203 -7.13 23.32 13.51
N LEU A 204 -7.21 24.00 14.66
CA LEU A 204 -6.07 24.58 15.37
C LEU A 204 -5.27 23.51 16.12
N ALA A 205 -4.18 23.94 16.74
CA ALA A 205 -3.31 23.12 17.58
C ALA A 205 -3.05 23.85 18.90
N PHE A 206 -3.71 23.40 19.97
CA PHE A 206 -3.79 24.07 21.28
C PHE A 206 -4.38 25.49 21.21
N GLY A 207 -5.38 25.69 20.32
CA GLY A 207 -5.99 27.00 20.09
C GLY A 207 -5.15 27.96 19.24
N GLU A 208 -3.98 27.53 18.74
CA GLU A 208 -3.09 28.32 17.89
C GLU A 208 -2.91 27.68 16.49
N VAL A 209 -2.40 28.45 15.52
CA VAL A 209 -2.11 27.92 14.17
C VAL A 209 -0.84 27.06 14.16
N ILE A 210 0.16 27.44 14.97
CA ILE A 210 1.41 26.70 15.13
C ILE A 210 1.49 26.29 16.60
N PRO A 211 1.54 24.99 16.93
CA PRO A 211 1.63 24.55 18.30
C PRO A 211 3.02 24.80 18.90
N PRO A 212 3.16 24.71 20.23
CA PRO A 212 4.47 24.57 20.86
C PRO A 212 5.20 23.35 20.30
N LEU A 213 6.40 23.54 19.74
CA LEU A 213 7.23 22.48 19.15
C LEU A 213 8.21 21.90 20.17
N ASP A 214 7.71 21.64 21.38
CA ASP A 214 8.49 21.22 22.55
C ASP A 214 8.66 19.69 22.65
N SER A 215 7.81 18.91 21.97
CA SER A 215 7.89 17.45 21.94
C SER A 215 7.95 16.87 20.51
N PRO A 216 8.69 15.78 20.30
CA PRO A 216 8.73 15.10 19.00
C PRO A 216 7.36 14.66 18.49
N GLN A 217 6.45 14.26 19.38
CA GLN A 217 5.11 13.80 19.01
C GLN A 217 4.25 14.94 18.45
N ILE A 218 4.32 16.14 19.05
CA ILE A 218 3.63 17.33 18.53
C ILE A 218 4.23 17.71 17.18
N VAL A 219 5.55 17.72 17.05
CA VAL A 219 6.25 18.01 15.78
C VAL A 219 5.80 17.06 14.67
N ILE A 220 5.76 15.74 14.95
CA ILE A 220 5.35 14.72 13.97
C ILE A 220 3.87 14.90 13.58
N HIS A 221 2.97 15.08 14.56
CA HIS A 221 1.55 15.26 14.28
C HIS A 221 1.30 16.55 13.49
N PHE A 222 1.92 17.66 13.88
CA PHE A 222 1.80 18.93 13.16
C PHE A 222 2.37 18.84 11.74
N ALA A 223 3.55 18.23 11.56
CA ALA A 223 4.14 17.99 10.25
C ALA A 223 3.22 17.14 9.34
N HIS A 224 2.56 16.12 9.90
CA HIS A 224 1.56 15.34 9.16
C HIS A 224 0.35 16.21 8.75
N ARG A 225 -0.13 17.12 9.60
CA ARG A 225 -1.24 18.05 9.26
C ARG A 225 -0.85 19.02 8.14
N VAL A 226 0.34 19.63 8.23
CA VAL A 226 0.86 20.53 7.18
C VAL A 226 1.05 19.78 5.87
N GLY A 227 1.63 18.57 5.90
CA GLY A 227 1.78 17.73 4.74
C GLY A 227 0.43 17.36 4.08
N ALA A 228 -0.62 17.14 4.88
CA ALA A 228 -1.97 16.89 4.36
C ALA A 228 -2.50 18.09 3.55
N LEU A 229 -2.30 19.33 4.03
CA LEU A 229 -2.68 20.54 3.30
C LEU A 229 -1.93 20.66 1.96
N LEU A 230 -0.62 20.40 1.97
CA LEU A 230 0.21 20.42 0.75
C LEU A 230 -0.25 19.37 -0.27
N VAL A 231 -0.55 18.15 0.19
CA VAL A 231 -1.10 17.08 -0.65
C VAL A 231 -2.45 17.50 -1.23
N THR A 232 -3.37 18.04 -0.41
CA THR A 232 -4.68 18.48 -0.88
C THR A 232 -4.55 19.58 -1.94
N ALA A 233 -3.71 20.59 -1.70
CA ALA A 233 -3.47 21.65 -2.67
C ALA A 233 -2.89 21.09 -3.99
N SER A 234 -1.93 20.17 -3.92
CA SER A 234 -1.33 19.50 -5.08
C SER A 234 -2.35 18.70 -5.90
N ILE A 235 -3.23 17.95 -5.21
CA ILE A 235 -4.30 17.18 -5.85
C ILE A 235 -5.29 18.12 -6.54
N VAL A 236 -5.77 19.14 -5.84
CA VAL A 236 -6.71 20.13 -6.40
C VAL A 236 -6.11 20.78 -7.64
N TRP A 237 -4.85 21.19 -7.59
CA TRP A 237 -4.18 21.81 -8.74
C TRP A 237 -4.09 20.85 -9.94
N THR A 238 -3.71 19.59 -9.69
CA THR A 238 -3.64 18.55 -10.73
C THR A 238 -5.01 18.31 -11.37
N VAL A 239 -6.07 18.21 -10.55
CA VAL A 239 -7.46 18.00 -11.02
C VAL A 239 -7.94 19.19 -11.84
N VAL A 240 -7.74 20.41 -11.37
CA VAL A 240 -8.10 21.63 -12.11
C VAL A 240 -7.39 21.68 -13.47
N ARG A 241 -6.12 21.28 -13.52
CA ARG A 241 -5.35 21.22 -14.77
C ARG A 241 -5.87 20.17 -15.75
N ILE A 242 -6.29 19.01 -15.26
CA ILE A 242 -6.94 17.97 -16.09
C ILE A 242 -8.26 18.50 -16.66
N PHE A 243 -9.11 19.12 -15.83
CA PHE A 243 -10.39 19.68 -16.30
C PHE A 243 -10.22 20.79 -17.32
N ARG A 244 -9.21 21.66 -17.17
CA ARG A 244 -8.93 22.70 -18.16
C ARG A 244 -8.47 22.12 -19.50
N LYS A 245 -7.64 21.07 -19.49
CA LYS A 245 -7.15 20.42 -20.72
C LYS A 245 -8.26 19.69 -21.50
N HIS A 246 -9.26 19.14 -20.82
CA HIS A 246 -10.32 18.33 -21.43
C HIS A 246 -11.67 19.05 -21.57
N ARG A 247 -11.73 20.35 -21.25
CA ARG A 247 -12.88 21.21 -21.56
C ARG A 247 -12.78 21.84 -22.96
N GLU A 248 -11.60 21.81 -23.57
CA GLU A 248 -11.33 22.16 -24.97
C GLU A 248 -11.48 20.91 -25.85
#